data_AF-A0A2E4E0Q1-F1
#
_entry.id   AF-A0A2E4E0Q1-F1
#
_cell.length_a   1.000
_cell.length_b   1.000
_cell.length_c   1.000
_cell.angle_alpha   90.00
_cell.angle_beta   90.00
_cell.angle_gamma   90.00
#
_symmetry.space_group_name_H-M   'P 1'
#
loop_
_entity.id
_entity.type
_entity.pdbx_description
1 polymer ?
#
loop_
_entity_poly.entity_id
_entity_poly.type
_entity_poly.pdbx_seq_one_letter_code
_entity_poly.pdbx_strand_id
1 'polypeptide(L)'
;MEEYFKKKKNYLYFGNSGTGSRLMCGVLSSRNISLTITGDSSLTARPMLRILEPLRKMGGNLTSDNGKLPIKIKKSQKLLPTTISSKLGSAQVKSAIILSALNIKGETVLKEYFPSRNHTEIMLSYFGANLKVEKLKSYNKISIRGPNKLMGKNITVPGDFSSASFIIVATLLCIDSKVLIKNVGLNYYRTGLLDILKKMNANITILNQCVINGEKVGDIQVESSVLQGLSDDGLNSTRMIDEYPILFVAASFAKGTSIFKGLRELKVKESDRLNAMSEALLKSGVKLEVYEDSIKIFGNNYQKGGQDISTHKDHRIAMSMIIFGLISEKAVKIDEIDMIFTSFPSFYDCLKKIGAKIEKVPK
;
A
#
# COMPACT_ATOMS: atom_id res chain seq x y z
N MET A 1 -24.50 -17.79 14.74
CA MET A 1 -23.62 -17.53 13.56
C MET A 1 -24.39 -17.60 12.23
N GLU A 2 -25.47 -18.39 12.14
CA GLU A 2 -26.35 -18.46 10.95
C GLU A 2 -27.27 -17.24 10.73
N GLU A 3 -27.46 -16.40 11.75
CA GLU A 3 -28.36 -15.24 11.67
C GLU A 3 -27.81 -14.05 10.86
N TYR A 4 -26.49 -13.85 10.83
CA TYR A 4 -25.88 -12.72 10.11
C TYR A 4 -25.87 -12.85 8.58
N PHE A 5 -26.27 -14.01 8.03
CA PHE A 5 -26.26 -14.28 6.59
C PHE A 5 -27.66 -14.52 6.00
N LYS A 6 -28.74 -14.26 6.75
CA LYS A 6 -30.11 -14.48 6.28
C LYS A 6 -30.63 -13.27 5.48
N LYS A 7 -30.68 -13.48 4.15
CA LYS A 7 -31.44 -12.83 3.05
C LYS A 7 -30.74 -11.78 2.14
N LYS A 8 -30.37 -12.33 0.97
CA LYS A 8 -30.53 -11.85 -0.42
C LYS A 8 -29.77 -10.60 -0.89
N LYS A 9 -28.45 -10.67 -0.79
CA LYS A 9 -27.60 -10.58 -2.00
C LYS A 9 -26.64 -11.76 -1.97
N ASN A 10 -26.67 -12.64 -2.98
CA ASN A 10 -25.66 -13.69 -3.16
C ASN A 10 -24.33 -13.09 -3.66
N TYR A 11 -24.04 -11.84 -3.30
CA TYR A 11 -22.79 -11.20 -3.61
C TYR A 11 -22.37 -10.16 -2.56
N LEU A 12 -21.06 -9.97 -2.42
CA LEU A 12 -20.42 -8.90 -1.67
C LEU A 12 -19.77 -7.94 -2.66
N TYR A 13 -20.12 -6.65 -2.55
CA TYR A 13 -19.59 -5.57 -3.39
C TYR A 13 -18.53 -4.78 -2.61
N PHE A 14 -17.31 -4.71 -3.14
CA PHE A 14 -16.16 -4.08 -2.47
C PHE A 14 -15.79 -2.69 -3.02
N GLY A 15 -16.56 -2.13 -3.95
CA GLY A 15 -16.19 -0.89 -4.64
C GLY A 15 -14.79 -1.01 -5.27
N ASN A 16 -13.87 -0.12 -4.88
CA ASN A 16 -12.47 -0.13 -5.32
C ASN A 16 -11.52 -0.94 -4.42
N SER A 17 -12.01 -1.52 -3.32
CA SER A 17 -11.15 -2.11 -2.27
C SER A 17 -10.52 -3.44 -2.70
N GLY A 18 -9.32 -3.37 -3.27
CA GLY A 18 -8.49 -4.54 -3.56
C GLY A 18 -8.10 -5.31 -2.30
N THR A 19 -7.84 -4.63 -1.19
CA THR A 19 -7.53 -5.29 0.09
C THR A 19 -8.74 -6.06 0.61
N GLY A 20 -9.92 -5.41 0.69
CA GLY A 20 -11.12 -6.04 1.23
C GLY A 20 -11.53 -7.28 0.45
N SER A 21 -11.62 -7.18 -0.88
CA SER A 21 -12.04 -8.29 -1.74
C SER A 21 -11.09 -9.51 -1.63
N ARG A 22 -9.77 -9.28 -1.62
CA ARG A 22 -8.77 -10.36 -1.59
C ARG A 22 -8.68 -11.05 -0.23
N LEU A 23 -8.68 -10.30 0.87
CA LEU A 23 -8.69 -10.88 2.22
C LEU A 23 -9.99 -11.64 2.47
N MET A 24 -11.12 -11.10 2.00
CA MET A 24 -12.41 -11.74 2.15
C MET A 24 -12.53 -13.03 1.32
N CYS A 25 -11.89 -13.14 0.15
CA CYS A 25 -11.74 -14.44 -0.53
C CYS A 25 -11.13 -15.49 0.43
N GLY A 26 -10.09 -15.12 1.18
CA GLY A 26 -9.47 -15.99 2.18
C GLY A 26 -10.45 -16.43 3.26
N VAL A 27 -11.11 -15.47 3.91
CA VAL A 27 -12.12 -15.75 4.96
C VAL A 27 -13.24 -16.65 4.45
N LEU A 28 -13.81 -16.33 3.29
CA LEU A 28 -15.02 -17.00 2.79
C LEU A 28 -14.72 -18.35 2.14
N SER A 29 -13.51 -18.53 1.60
CA SER A 29 -13.05 -19.82 1.02
C SER A 29 -13.14 -20.98 2.01
N SER A 30 -13.03 -20.70 3.31
CA SER A 30 -13.01 -21.72 4.35
C SER A 30 -14.34 -21.89 5.10
N ARG A 31 -15.42 -21.18 4.71
CA ARG A 31 -16.66 -21.05 5.52
C ARG A 31 -17.84 -21.91 5.08
N ASN A 32 -17.68 -22.83 4.13
CA ASN A 32 -18.75 -23.68 3.58
C ASN A 32 -20.02 -22.89 3.17
N ILE A 33 -19.81 -21.79 2.44
CA ILE A 33 -20.85 -20.88 1.95
C ILE A 33 -20.76 -20.74 0.42
N SER A 34 -21.84 -20.25 -0.19
CA SER A 34 -21.89 -19.92 -1.62
C SER A 34 -22.25 -18.45 -1.80
N LEU A 35 -21.40 -17.69 -2.49
CA LEU A 35 -21.58 -16.25 -2.78
C LEU A 35 -20.64 -15.78 -3.89
N THR A 36 -20.90 -14.60 -4.43
CA THR A 36 -20.04 -13.93 -5.41
C THR A 36 -19.34 -12.72 -4.78
N ILE A 37 -18.07 -12.48 -5.08
CA ILE A 37 -17.39 -11.23 -4.74
C ILE A 37 -17.24 -10.41 -6.02
N THR A 38 -17.56 -9.11 -5.97
CA THR A 38 -17.39 -8.19 -7.11
C THR A 38 -17.04 -6.77 -6.65
N GLY A 39 -16.79 -5.86 -7.59
CA GLY A 39 -16.37 -4.48 -7.34
C GLY A 39 -16.68 -3.56 -8.50
N ASP A 40 -16.10 -2.36 -8.48
CA ASP A 40 -16.20 -1.39 -9.58
C ASP A 40 -15.38 -1.80 -10.82
N SER A 41 -15.43 -1.00 -11.88
CA SER A 41 -14.71 -1.26 -13.15
C SER A 41 -13.19 -1.33 -12.97
N SER A 42 -12.61 -0.50 -12.10
CA SER A 42 -11.17 -0.53 -11.82
C SER A 42 -10.78 -1.79 -11.07
N LEU A 43 -11.53 -2.19 -10.03
CA LEU A 43 -11.24 -3.39 -9.24
C LEU A 43 -11.45 -4.67 -10.04
N THR A 44 -12.48 -4.71 -10.90
CA THR A 44 -12.75 -5.87 -11.78
C THR A 44 -11.69 -6.08 -12.86
N ALA A 45 -10.92 -5.06 -13.22
CA ALA A 45 -9.79 -5.22 -14.14
C ALA A 45 -8.55 -5.88 -13.50
N ARG A 46 -8.43 -5.88 -12.16
CA ARG A 46 -7.22 -6.29 -11.44
C ARG A 46 -7.08 -7.83 -11.33
N PRO A 47 -5.85 -8.36 -11.35
CA PRO A 47 -5.62 -9.80 -11.25
C PRO A 47 -5.99 -10.35 -9.86
N MET A 48 -6.73 -11.46 -9.86
CA MET A 48 -7.15 -12.22 -8.68
C MET A 48 -6.57 -13.65 -8.63
N LEU A 49 -6.02 -14.18 -9.73
CA LEU A 49 -5.44 -15.54 -9.77
C LEU A 49 -4.43 -15.79 -8.64
N ARG A 50 -3.59 -14.79 -8.32
CA ARG A 50 -2.61 -14.88 -7.22
C ARG A 50 -3.25 -15.17 -5.84
N ILE A 51 -4.54 -14.88 -5.69
CA ILE A 51 -5.34 -15.22 -4.50
C ILE A 51 -6.05 -16.56 -4.69
N LEU A 52 -6.64 -16.81 -5.86
CA LEU A 52 -7.44 -18.00 -6.11
C LEU A 52 -6.59 -19.28 -6.06
N GLU A 53 -5.43 -19.27 -6.71
CA GLU A 53 -4.55 -20.44 -6.81
C GLU A 53 -4.15 -21.02 -5.45
N PRO A 54 -3.61 -20.25 -4.49
CA PRO A 54 -3.29 -20.81 -3.18
C PRO A 54 -4.53 -21.26 -2.41
N LEU A 55 -5.67 -20.56 -2.52
CA LEU A 55 -6.90 -20.98 -1.83
C LEU A 55 -7.49 -22.26 -2.42
N ARG A 56 -7.41 -22.46 -3.74
CA ARG A 56 -7.78 -23.72 -4.42
C ARG A 56 -6.90 -24.87 -3.96
N LYS A 57 -5.59 -24.64 -3.81
CA LYS A 57 -4.66 -25.65 -3.27
C LYS A 57 -5.01 -26.08 -1.85
N MET A 58 -5.63 -25.20 -1.06
CA MET A 58 -6.15 -25.52 0.29
C MET A 58 -7.52 -26.23 0.26
N GLY A 59 -8.05 -26.53 -0.93
CA GLY A 59 -9.36 -27.16 -1.14
C GLY A 59 -10.51 -26.17 -1.34
N GLY A 60 -10.25 -24.86 -1.43
CA GLY A 60 -11.29 -23.86 -1.67
C GLY A 60 -11.93 -23.98 -3.06
N ASN A 61 -13.26 -23.86 -3.15
CA ASN A 61 -13.98 -23.86 -4.42
C ASN A 61 -14.28 -22.43 -4.88
N LEU A 62 -13.31 -21.82 -5.58
CA LEU A 62 -13.41 -20.46 -6.11
C LEU A 62 -13.22 -20.49 -7.63
N THR A 63 -14.19 -19.96 -8.38
CA THR A 63 -14.10 -19.83 -9.84
C THR A 63 -14.18 -18.38 -10.28
N SER A 64 -13.58 -18.10 -11.42
CA SER A 64 -13.53 -16.82 -12.10
C SER A 64 -13.37 -17.09 -13.58
N ASP A 65 -13.91 -16.25 -14.45
CA ASP A 65 -13.82 -16.49 -15.89
C ASP A 65 -12.37 -16.26 -16.36
N ASN A 66 -11.83 -15.05 -16.19
CA ASN A 66 -10.49 -14.68 -16.67
C ASN A 66 -9.50 -14.40 -15.53
N GLY A 67 -9.68 -15.04 -14.37
CA GLY A 67 -8.79 -14.82 -13.24
C GLY A 67 -8.96 -13.45 -12.55
N LYS A 68 -10.10 -12.79 -12.82
CA LYS A 68 -10.50 -11.46 -12.34
C LYS A 68 -11.87 -11.54 -11.66
N LEU A 69 -12.30 -10.47 -11.01
CA LEU A 69 -13.67 -10.39 -10.49
C LEU A 69 -14.68 -10.37 -11.66
N PRO A 70 -15.92 -10.85 -11.46
CA PRO A 70 -16.46 -11.44 -10.23
C PRO A 70 -15.87 -12.82 -9.87
N ILE A 71 -15.68 -13.08 -8.57
CA ILE A 71 -15.25 -14.39 -8.06
C ILE A 71 -16.45 -15.13 -7.48
N LYS A 72 -16.78 -16.31 -8.01
CA LYS A 72 -17.82 -17.18 -7.48
C LYS A 72 -17.19 -18.13 -6.46
N ILE A 73 -17.66 -18.07 -5.23
CA ILE A 73 -17.29 -18.98 -4.14
C ILE A 73 -18.43 -19.98 -3.99
N LYS A 74 -18.11 -21.27 -3.97
CA LYS A 74 -19.04 -22.36 -3.70
C LYS A 74 -18.63 -23.09 -2.43
N LYS A 75 -19.57 -23.85 -1.86
CA LYS A 75 -19.29 -24.81 -0.80
C LYS A 75 -18.14 -25.74 -1.19
N SER A 76 -17.19 -25.93 -0.28
CA SER A 76 -16.12 -26.91 -0.40
C SER A 76 -16.39 -28.09 0.53
N GLN A 77 -16.16 -29.31 0.06
CA GLN A 77 -16.40 -30.52 0.82
C GLN A 77 -15.18 -30.95 1.66
N LYS A 78 -13.96 -30.46 1.38
CA LYS A 78 -12.75 -30.87 2.10
C LYS A 78 -11.65 -29.81 2.01
N LEU A 79 -11.52 -29.01 3.07
CA LEU A 79 -10.40 -28.09 3.24
C LEU A 79 -9.27 -28.80 3.97
N LEU A 80 -8.02 -28.58 3.52
CA LEU A 80 -6.86 -29.29 4.04
C LEU A 80 -5.76 -28.33 4.51
N PRO A 81 -5.12 -28.62 5.66
CA PRO A 81 -3.90 -27.91 6.04
C PRO A 81 -2.84 -28.16 4.97
N THR A 82 -2.20 -27.08 4.51
CA THR A 82 -1.31 -27.14 3.32
C THR A 82 -0.03 -26.38 3.59
N THR A 83 1.09 -26.82 2.99
CA THR A 83 2.30 -26.01 2.91
C THR A 83 2.31 -25.23 1.59
N ILE A 84 2.35 -23.91 1.65
CA ILE A 84 2.34 -23.01 0.48
C ILE A 84 3.64 -22.21 0.47
N SER A 85 4.28 -22.15 -0.70
CA SER A 85 5.43 -21.29 -0.95
C SER A 85 5.00 -20.04 -1.72
N SER A 86 5.34 -18.85 -1.21
CA SER A 86 5.06 -17.57 -1.86
C SER A 86 6.36 -16.82 -2.15
N LYS A 87 6.60 -16.59 -3.45
CA LYS A 87 7.72 -15.79 -3.97
C LYS A 87 7.27 -14.42 -4.50
N LEU A 88 6.05 -13.99 -4.16
CA LEU A 88 5.45 -12.78 -4.76
C LEU A 88 5.68 -11.50 -3.96
N GLY A 89 6.07 -11.56 -2.68
CA GLY A 89 6.15 -10.35 -1.84
C GLY A 89 4.79 -9.68 -1.58
N SER A 90 3.67 -10.40 -1.73
CA SER A 90 2.33 -9.83 -1.62
C SER A 90 1.67 -10.11 -0.27
N ALA A 91 1.51 -9.05 0.53
CA ALA A 91 0.82 -9.12 1.83
C ALA A 91 -0.64 -9.57 1.71
N GLN A 92 -1.31 -9.27 0.61
CA GLN A 92 -2.72 -9.68 0.40
C GLN A 92 -2.84 -11.18 0.11
N VAL A 93 -1.91 -11.76 -0.66
CA VAL A 93 -1.84 -13.21 -0.88
C VAL A 93 -1.57 -13.93 0.44
N LYS A 94 -0.55 -13.47 1.17
CA LYS A 94 -0.23 -13.96 2.51
C LYS A 94 -1.45 -13.91 3.43
N SER A 95 -2.11 -12.77 3.51
CA SER A 95 -3.26 -12.57 4.39
C SER A 95 -4.44 -13.47 4.03
N ALA A 96 -4.75 -13.64 2.74
CA ALA A 96 -5.83 -14.52 2.30
C ALA A 96 -5.57 -15.98 2.73
N ILE A 97 -4.34 -16.46 2.58
CA ILE A 97 -3.93 -17.81 3.02
C ILE A 97 -4.07 -17.95 4.53
N ILE A 98 -3.51 -17.00 5.30
CA ILE A 98 -3.58 -17.00 6.76
C ILE A 98 -5.04 -17.01 7.23
N LEU A 99 -5.88 -16.13 6.68
CA LEU A 99 -7.29 -16.02 7.05
C LEU A 99 -8.10 -17.28 6.72
N SER A 100 -7.80 -17.95 5.60
CA SER A 100 -8.40 -19.24 5.28
C SER A 100 -7.99 -20.32 6.28
N ALA A 101 -6.69 -20.39 6.60
CA ALA A 101 -6.10 -21.35 7.53
C ALA A 101 -6.66 -21.25 8.96
N LEU A 102 -7.13 -20.07 9.39
CA LEU A 102 -7.75 -19.91 10.71
C LEU A 102 -8.94 -20.85 10.95
N ASN A 103 -9.64 -21.29 9.90
CA ASN A 103 -10.80 -22.18 10.01
C ASN A 103 -10.49 -23.65 9.64
N ILE A 104 -9.26 -23.96 9.25
CA ILE A 104 -8.87 -25.29 8.75
C ILE A 104 -8.22 -26.08 9.89
N LYS A 105 -8.73 -27.28 10.18
CA LYS A 105 -8.18 -28.15 11.22
C LYS A 105 -6.78 -28.64 10.83
N GLY A 106 -5.80 -28.42 11.71
CA GLY A 106 -4.40 -28.79 11.48
C GLY A 106 -3.48 -27.59 11.29
N GLU A 107 -2.23 -27.84 10.89
CA GLU A 107 -1.22 -26.79 10.70
C GLU A 107 -1.04 -26.46 9.21
N THR A 108 -1.35 -25.21 8.83
CA THR A 108 -0.98 -24.65 7.52
C THR A 108 0.33 -23.90 7.67
N VAL A 109 1.25 -24.08 6.73
CA VAL A 109 2.56 -23.42 6.73
C VAL A 109 2.71 -22.59 5.46
N LEU A 110 2.99 -21.30 5.62
CA LEU A 110 3.36 -20.40 4.54
C LEU A 110 4.86 -20.11 4.58
N LYS A 111 5.56 -20.42 3.47
CA LYS A 111 6.96 -20.04 3.25
C LYS A 111 7.01 -18.74 2.45
N GLU A 112 7.25 -17.62 3.12
CA GLU A 112 7.34 -16.29 2.50
C GLU A 112 8.79 -15.94 2.19
N TYR A 113 9.18 -16.03 0.90
CA TYR A 113 10.56 -15.77 0.45
C TYR A 113 10.89 -14.27 0.36
N PHE A 114 9.89 -13.46 0.03
CA PHE A 114 10.02 -12.01 -0.02
C PHE A 114 9.07 -11.41 1.02
N PRO A 115 9.61 -10.91 2.15
CA PRO A 115 8.80 -10.36 3.21
C PRO A 115 7.94 -9.18 2.75
N SER A 116 6.71 -9.15 3.24
CA SER A 116 5.71 -8.12 2.96
C SER A 116 5.06 -7.64 4.26
N ARG A 117 4.23 -6.59 4.19
CA ARG A 117 3.47 -6.06 5.34
C ARG A 117 2.88 -7.18 6.20
N ASN A 118 3.05 -7.08 7.51
CA ASN A 118 2.73 -8.15 8.47
C ASN A 118 1.58 -7.82 9.44
N HIS A 119 0.71 -6.88 9.07
CA HIS A 119 -0.42 -6.45 9.88
C HIS A 119 -1.38 -7.60 10.23
N THR A 120 -1.57 -8.56 9.31
CA THR A 120 -2.44 -9.73 9.54
C THR A 120 -1.87 -10.61 10.64
N GLU A 121 -0.57 -10.87 10.62
CA GLU A 121 0.13 -11.66 11.63
C GLU A 121 0.07 -10.98 13.01
N ILE A 122 0.36 -9.68 13.07
CA ILE A 122 0.34 -8.89 14.31
C ILE A 122 -1.08 -8.86 14.89
N MET A 123 -2.07 -8.49 14.08
CA MET A 123 -3.46 -8.39 14.54
C MET A 123 -4.00 -9.75 14.96
N LEU A 124 -3.82 -10.81 14.18
CA LEU A 124 -4.33 -12.13 14.56
C LEU A 124 -3.70 -12.64 15.85
N SER A 125 -2.39 -12.40 16.05
CA SER A 125 -1.73 -12.70 17.32
C SER A 125 -2.33 -11.89 18.47
N TYR A 126 -2.58 -10.59 18.26
CA TYR A 126 -3.28 -9.73 19.22
C TYR A 126 -4.69 -10.27 19.56
N PHE A 127 -5.43 -10.77 18.58
CA PHE A 127 -6.75 -11.41 18.74
C PHE A 127 -6.71 -12.84 19.34
N GLY A 128 -5.51 -13.39 19.62
CA GLY A 128 -5.33 -14.69 20.24
C GLY A 128 -5.25 -15.89 19.28
N ALA A 129 -4.95 -15.66 18.00
CA ALA A 129 -4.72 -16.75 17.05
C ALA A 129 -3.45 -17.53 17.38
N ASN A 130 -3.48 -18.85 17.19
CA ASN A 130 -2.32 -19.74 17.19
C ASN A 130 -1.55 -19.58 15.88
N LEU A 131 -0.77 -18.50 15.82
CA LEU A 131 0.06 -18.11 14.69
C LEU A 131 1.50 -17.91 15.18
N LYS A 132 2.47 -18.51 14.48
CA LYS A 132 3.90 -18.34 14.75
C LYS A 132 4.62 -17.88 13.50
N VAL A 133 5.50 -16.90 13.64
CA VAL A 133 6.40 -16.44 12.56
C VAL A 133 7.84 -16.75 12.96
N GLU A 134 8.53 -17.56 12.16
CA GLU A 134 9.93 -17.93 12.34
C GLU A 134 10.74 -17.37 11.16
N LYS A 135 11.74 -16.52 11.44
CA LYS A 135 12.63 -15.97 10.40
C LYS A 135 13.76 -16.97 10.14
N LEU A 136 13.75 -17.61 8.96
CA LEU A 136 14.82 -18.51 8.54
C LEU A 136 15.76 -17.81 7.55
N LYS A 137 16.92 -18.42 7.27
CA LYS A 137 17.93 -17.83 6.37
C LYS A 137 17.40 -17.48 4.97
N SER A 138 16.45 -18.27 4.44
CA SER A 138 15.97 -18.14 3.05
C SER A 138 14.50 -17.71 2.91
N TYR A 139 13.70 -17.76 3.97
CA TYR A 139 12.29 -17.36 3.97
C TYR A 139 11.76 -17.17 5.41
N ASN A 140 10.66 -16.45 5.56
CA ASN A 140 9.86 -16.46 6.79
C ASN A 140 8.92 -17.66 6.76
N LYS A 141 8.95 -18.51 7.80
CA LYS A 141 7.99 -19.60 8.00
C LYS A 141 6.86 -19.10 8.89
N ILE A 142 5.64 -19.05 8.35
CA ILE A 142 4.44 -18.64 9.07
C ILE A 142 3.57 -19.88 9.27
N SER A 143 3.47 -20.34 10.51
CA SER A 143 2.66 -21.50 10.91
C SER A 143 1.33 -21.03 11.52
N ILE A 144 0.22 -21.61 11.07
CA ILE A 144 -1.13 -21.32 11.57
C ILE A 144 -1.80 -22.65 11.91
N ARG A 145 -2.12 -22.86 13.19
CA ARG A 145 -2.85 -24.06 13.64
C ARG A 145 -4.31 -23.72 13.86
N GLY A 146 -5.20 -24.26 13.01
CA GLY A 146 -6.64 -24.06 13.12
C GLY A 146 -7.39 -25.29 13.67
N PRO A 147 -8.70 -25.14 13.95
CA PRO A 147 -9.46 -23.89 13.91
C PRO A 147 -9.12 -22.97 15.11
N ASN A 148 -9.20 -21.66 14.89
CA ASN A 148 -8.94 -20.64 15.91
C ASN A 148 -10.23 -20.02 16.45
N LYS A 149 -10.27 -19.76 17.76
CA LYS A 149 -11.28 -18.89 18.38
C LYS A 149 -10.62 -17.56 18.71
N LEU A 150 -10.98 -16.51 17.97
CA LEU A 150 -10.49 -15.15 18.21
C LEU A 150 -11.31 -14.46 19.30
N MET A 151 -10.67 -13.62 20.11
CA MET A 151 -11.33 -12.84 21.16
C MET A 151 -11.42 -11.37 20.78
N GLY A 152 -12.62 -10.78 20.86
CA GLY A 152 -12.80 -9.33 20.64
C GLY A 152 -11.92 -8.51 21.59
N LYS A 153 -11.27 -7.47 21.06
CA LYS A 153 -10.39 -6.56 21.80
C LYS A 153 -10.56 -5.13 21.28
N ASN A 154 -10.24 -4.15 22.12
CA ASN A 154 -10.18 -2.75 21.72
C ASN A 154 -9.01 -2.51 20.77
N ILE A 155 -9.23 -1.72 19.72
CA ILE A 155 -8.18 -1.37 18.75
C ILE A 155 -8.07 0.15 18.65
N THR A 156 -6.91 0.66 19.00
CA THR A 156 -6.42 1.97 18.55
C THR A 156 -5.69 1.82 17.22
N VAL A 157 -6.21 2.42 16.15
CA VAL A 157 -5.59 2.39 14.82
C VAL A 157 -4.54 3.51 14.72
N PRO A 158 -3.27 3.21 14.42
CA PRO A 158 -2.26 4.24 14.25
C PRO A 158 -2.48 5.05 12.97
N GLY A 159 -1.95 6.26 12.93
CA GLY A 159 -1.93 7.11 11.75
C GLY A 159 -1.22 6.41 10.58
N ASP A 160 -1.76 6.57 9.38
CA ASP A 160 -1.25 5.89 8.19
C ASP A 160 0.04 6.56 7.69
N PHE A 161 1.14 5.79 7.68
CA PHE A 161 2.42 6.24 7.15
C PHE A 161 2.34 6.66 5.68
N SER A 162 1.54 5.96 4.87
CA SER A 162 1.37 6.32 3.45
C SER A 162 0.77 7.72 3.29
N SER A 163 -0.22 8.06 4.11
CA SER A 163 -0.79 9.41 4.16
C SER A 163 0.19 10.45 4.72
N ALA A 164 0.93 10.10 5.79
CA ALA A 164 1.97 10.95 6.35
C ALA A 164 3.09 11.27 5.35
N SER A 165 3.40 10.36 4.42
CA SER A 165 4.49 10.52 3.43
C SER A 165 4.38 11.79 2.59
N PHE A 166 3.16 12.21 2.22
CA PHE A 166 2.93 13.45 1.47
C PHE A 166 3.30 14.68 2.30
N ILE A 167 2.94 14.69 3.58
CA ILE A 167 3.28 15.77 4.51
C ILE A 167 4.78 15.80 4.80
N ILE A 168 5.39 14.63 4.96
CA ILE A 168 6.85 14.49 5.14
C ILE A 168 7.56 15.13 3.96
N VAL A 169 7.28 14.68 2.73
CA VAL A 169 7.98 15.18 1.54
C VAL A 169 7.69 16.66 1.27
N ALA A 170 6.45 17.13 1.47
CA ALA A 170 6.14 18.55 1.38
C ALA A 170 7.00 19.37 2.36
N THR A 171 7.11 18.94 3.61
CA THR A 171 7.89 19.64 4.65
C THR A 171 9.38 19.63 4.34
N LEU A 172 9.92 18.53 3.82
CA LEU A 172 11.34 18.43 3.45
C LEU A 172 11.72 19.41 2.33
N LEU A 173 10.83 19.60 1.35
CA LEU A 173 11.12 20.35 0.13
C LEU A 173 10.77 21.83 0.24
N CYS A 174 9.77 22.20 1.04
CA CYS A 174 9.47 23.60 1.32
C CYS A 174 10.58 24.22 2.17
N ILE A 175 10.91 25.49 1.93
CA ILE A 175 11.94 26.24 2.66
C ILE A 175 11.43 26.58 4.07
N ASP A 176 12.34 26.61 5.06
CA ASP A 176 12.09 27.02 6.46
C ASP A 176 10.82 26.42 7.11
N SER A 177 10.58 25.15 6.81
CA SER A 177 9.40 24.38 7.18
C SER A 177 9.75 23.34 8.25
N LYS A 178 8.83 23.17 9.21
CA LYS A 178 8.95 22.19 10.29
C LYS A 178 7.57 21.68 10.69
N VAL A 179 7.41 20.36 10.72
CA VAL A 179 6.14 19.70 11.07
C VAL A 179 6.39 18.53 12.01
N LEU A 180 5.53 18.38 13.01
CA LEU A 180 5.43 17.19 13.85
C LEU A 180 4.16 16.41 13.49
N ILE A 181 4.32 15.22 12.91
CA ILE A 181 3.22 14.33 12.57
C ILE A 181 3.07 13.30 13.70
N LYS A 182 1.97 13.36 14.44
CA LYS A 182 1.77 12.54 15.64
C LYS A 182 1.19 11.16 15.34
N ASN A 183 1.50 10.19 16.20
CA ASN A 183 0.85 8.88 16.27
C ASN A 183 0.88 8.09 14.95
N VAL A 184 2.00 8.10 14.22
CA VAL A 184 2.17 7.42 12.93
C VAL A 184 2.60 5.97 13.13
N GLY A 185 2.05 5.05 12.35
CA GLY A 185 2.51 3.66 12.33
C GLY A 185 3.94 3.55 11.78
N LEU A 186 4.83 2.98 12.58
CA LEU A 186 6.27 2.82 12.30
C LEU A 186 6.64 1.36 11.98
N ASN A 187 5.70 0.61 11.40
CA ASN A 187 5.95 -0.77 11.01
C ASN A 187 7.08 -0.82 9.97
N TYR A 188 8.10 -1.66 10.23
CA TYR A 188 9.29 -1.78 9.37
C TYR A 188 8.94 -2.02 7.89
N TYR A 189 7.87 -2.78 7.61
CA TYR A 189 7.41 -3.08 6.24
C TYR A 189 6.54 -1.97 5.62
N ARG A 190 6.46 -0.81 6.26
CA ARG A 190 5.73 0.38 5.78
C ARG A 190 6.61 1.61 5.66
N THR A 191 7.70 1.69 6.43
CA THR A 191 8.51 2.90 6.56
C THR A 191 9.72 2.94 5.64
N GLY A 192 9.73 2.18 4.52
CA GLY A 192 10.88 2.13 3.61
C GLY A 192 11.27 3.52 3.07
N LEU A 193 10.28 4.39 2.85
CA LEU A 193 10.51 5.77 2.43
C LEU A 193 11.35 6.56 3.45
N LEU A 194 11.18 6.35 4.76
CA LEU A 194 11.99 7.07 5.76
C LEU A 194 13.47 6.74 5.63
N ASP A 195 13.78 5.46 5.38
CA ASP A 195 15.16 5.01 5.24
C ASP A 195 15.80 5.62 3.98
N ILE A 196 15.04 5.66 2.88
CA ILE A 196 15.49 6.28 1.63
C ILE A 196 15.67 7.78 1.80
N LEU A 197 14.69 8.50 2.36
CA LEU A 197 14.80 9.95 2.56
C LEU A 197 15.98 10.30 3.48
N LYS A 198 16.22 9.54 4.55
CA LYS A 198 17.41 9.72 5.40
C LYS A 198 18.72 9.52 4.63
N LYS A 199 18.80 8.50 3.75
CA LYS A 199 19.94 8.32 2.85
C LYS A 199 20.07 9.46 1.84
N MET A 200 18.95 10.09 1.46
CA MET A 200 18.92 11.34 0.68
C MET A 200 19.22 12.57 1.52
N ASN A 201 19.76 12.45 2.75
CA ASN A 201 20.09 13.56 3.65
C ASN A 201 18.87 14.34 4.19
N ALA A 202 17.72 13.67 4.36
CA ALA A 202 16.55 14.29 5.00
C ALA A 202 16.70 14.42 6.52
N ASN A 203 16.32 15.59 7.05
CA ASN A 203 16.22 15.87 8.49
C ASN A 203 14.89 15.33 9.04
N ILE A 204 14.94 14.08 9.51
CA ILE A 204 13.78 13.35 10.07
C ILE A 204 14.15 12.70 11.39
N THR A 205 13.43 13.08 12.45
CA THR A 205 13.59 12.51 13.79
C THR A 205 12.32 11.75 14.20
N ILE A 206 12.51 10.55 14.78
CA ILE A 206 11.40 9.76 15.31
C ILE A 206 11.34 9.94 16.83
N LEU A 207 10.19 10.35 17.34
CA LEU A 207 9.95 10.65 18.75
C LEU A 207 8.86 9.75 19.31
N ASN A 208 8.74 9.69 20.65
CA ASN A 208 7.63 9.08 21.37
C ASN A 208 7.26 7.65 20.90
N GLN A 209 8.26 6.82 20.64
CA GLN A 209 8.03 5.47 20.14
C GLN A 209 7.40 4.58 21.20
N CYS A 210 6.33 3.89 20.82
CA CYS A 210 5.64 2.91 21.65
C CYS A 210 5.12 1.74 20.79
N VAL A 211 4.53 0.75 21.46
CA VAL A 211 3.85 -0.37 20.81
C VAL A 211 2.37 -0.35 21.19
N ILE A 212 1.49 -0.26 20.20
CA ILE A 212 0.03 -0.24 20.36
C ILE A 212 -0.55 -1.41 19.56
N ASN A 213 -1.26 -2.31 20.24
CA ASN A 213 -1.84 -3.53 19.64
C ASN A 213 -0.82 -4.39 18.86
N GLY A 214 0.45 -4.36 19.27
CA GLY A 214 1.55 -5.05 18.60
C GLY A 214 2.18 -4.30 17.42
N GLU A 215 1.63 -3.14 17.02
CA GLU A 215 2.24 -2.26 16.02
C GLU A 215 3.17 -1.24 16.66
N LYS A 216 4.31 -0.96 16.02
CA LYS A 216 5.17 0.16 16.41
C LYS A 216 4.53 1.47 15.98
N VAL A 217 4.52 2.45 16.86
CA VAL A 217 3.90 3.76 16.65
C VAL A 217 4.81 4.84 17.21
N GLY A 218 4.81 6.03 16.63
CA GLY A 218 5.53 7.18 17.17
C GLY A 218 5.25 8.46 16.40
N ASP A 219 5.87 9.54 16.83
CA ASP A 219 5.75 10.83 16.17
C ASP A 219 6.93 11.02 15.20
N ILE A 220 6.67 11.69 14.07
CA ILE A 220 7.68 12.00 13.05
C ILE A 220 7.86 13.51 13.01
N GLN A 221 9.00 13.98 13.48
CA GLN A 221 9.43 15.36 13.30
C GLN A 221 10.21 15.47 11.98
N VAL A 222 9.82 16.43 11.15
CA VAL A 222 10.39 16.68 9.82
C VAL A 222 10.74 18.14 9.71
N GLU A 223 11.89 18.44 9.14
CA GLU A 223 12.39 19.80 8.90
C GLU A 223 12.92 19.92 7.46
N SER A 224 12.83 21.11 6.88
CA SER A 224 13.37 21.41 5.55
C SER A 224 14.77 20.85 5.35
N SER A 225 15.03 20.31 4.17
CA SER A 225 16.25 19.58 3.88
C SER A 225 16.71 19.79 2.44
N VAL A 226 18.03 19.85 2.25
CA VAL A 226 18.62 19.76 0.92
C VAL A 226 18.87 18.28 0.62
N LEU A 227 17.98 17.69 -0.18
CA LEU A 227 18.07 16.28 -0.53
C LEU A 227 19.18 16.00 -1.55
N GLN A 228 19.75 14.81 -1.49
CA GLN A 228 20.74 14.31 -2.44
C GLN A 228 20.19 13.10 -3.20
N GLY A 229 20.53 12.99 -4.48
CA GLY A 229 20.18 11.83 -5.30
C GLY A 229 20.90 10.56 -4.83
N LEU A 230 20.26 9.41 -5.06
CA LEU A 230 20.83 8.10 -4.71
C LEU A 230 20.43 7.00 -5.69
N SER A 231 21.14 5.87 -5.64
CA SER A 231 20.78 4.66 -6.35
C SER A 231 20.19 3.64 -5.38
N ASP A 232 18.93 3.25 -5.59
CA ASP A 232 18.24 2.18 -4.86
C ASP A 232 18.12 0.95 -5.77
N ASP A 233 18.53 -0.20 -5.23
CA ASP A 233 18.56 -1.48 -5.93
C ASP A 233 17.19 -2.19 -5.95
N GLY A 234 16.16 -1.61 -5.33
CA GLY A 234 14.81 -2.15 -5.29
C GLY A 234 14.59 -3.20 -4.19
N LEU A 235 15.60 -3.52 -3.37
CA LEU A 235 15.45 -4.50 -2.27
C LEU A 235 14.42 -4.04 -1.23
N ASN A 236 14.22 -2.74 -1.09
CA ASN A 236 13.23 -2.15 -0.17
C ASN A 236 11.87 -1.88 -0.81
N SER A 237 11.68 -2.21 -2.09
CA SER A 237 10.45 -1.87 -2.84
C SER A 237 9.17 -2.34 -2.14
N THR A 238 9.17 -3.53 -1.53
CA THR A 238 8.00 -4.07 -0.82
C THR A 238 7.62 -3.26 0.44
N ARG A 239 8.57 -2.51 1.01
CA ARG A 239 8.40 -1.72 2.24
C ARG A 239 7.83 -0.32 1.98
N MET A 240 7.80 0.11 0.71
CA MET A 240 7.39 1.47 0.32
C MET A 240 6.76 1.53 -1.08
N ILE A 241 6.20 0.42 -1.56
CA ILE A 241 5.70 0.29 -2.94
C ILE A 241 4.66 1.36 -3.29
N ASP A 242 3.90 1.84 -2.32
CA ASP A 242 2.88 2.85 -2.57
C ASP A 242 3.40 4.29 -2.40
N GLU A 243 4.64 4.47 -1.95
CA GLU A 243 5.31 5.75 -1.70
C GLU A 243 6.26 6.17 -2.83
N TYR A 244 6.50 5.30 -3.82
CA TYR A 244 7.30 5.66 -4.99
C TYR A 244 6.82 6.93 -5.71
N PRO A 245 5.50 7.16 -5.93
CA PRO A 245 5.04 8.40 -6.55
C PRO A 245 5.52 9.67 -5.84
N ILE A 246 5.47 9.71 -4.51
CA ILE A 246 5.92 10.89 -3.75
C ILE A 246 7.45 10.93 -3.61
N LEU A 247 8.11 9.77 -3.60
CA LEU A 247 9.58 9.71 -3.68
C LEU A 247 10.11 10.25 -5.02
N PHE A 248 9.42 10.02 -6.13
CA PHE A 248 9.84 10.55 -7.43
C PHE A 248 9.77 12.09 -7.45
N VAL A 249 8.77 12.67 -6.79
CA VAL A 249 8.70 14.12 -6.53
C VAL A 249 9.89 14.56 -5.67
N ALA A 250 10.17 13.88 -4.56
CA ALA A 250 11.35 14.19 -3.74
C ALA A 250 12.67 14.15 -4.53
N ALA A 251 12.83 13.12 -5.37
CA ALA A 251 14.00 12.93 -6.22
C ALA A 251 14.12 14.00 -7.32
N SER A 252 13.00 14.52 -7.86
CA SER A 252 13.05 15.60 -8.85
C SER A 252 13.61 16.90 -8.29
N PHE A 253 13.47 17.12 -6.98
CA PHE A 253 13.99 18.31 -6.29
C PHE A 253 15.35 18.07 -5.60
N ALA A 254 15.88 16.84 -5.65
CA ALA A 254 17.16 16.51 -5.02
C ALA A 254 18.36 16.99 -5.85
N LYS A 255 19.51 17.24 -5.21
CA LYS A 255 20.77 17.50 -5.91
C LYS A 255 21.32 16.20 -6.51
N GLY A 256 21.56 16.19 -7.82
CA GLY A 256 22.16 15.06 -8.52
C GLY A 256 21.14 14.11 -9.14
N THR A 257 21.53 12.86 -9.39
CA THR A 257 20.67 11.88 -10.07
C THR A 257 20.21 10.81 -9.10
N SER A 258 18.93 10.45 -9.16
CA SER A 258 18.38 9.30 -8.44
C SER A 258 18.01 8.16 -9.39
N ILE A 259 18.27 6.92 -9.00
CA ILE A 259 17.92 5.72 -9.77
C ILE A 259 17.14 4.78 -8.85
N PHE A 260 15.95 4.35 -9.28
CA PHE A 260 15.12 3.41 -8.54
C PHE A 260 14.82 2.19 -9.41
N LYS A 261 15.14 1.00 -8.90
CA LYS A 261 14.94 -0.29 -9.59
C LYS A 261 13.84 -1.14 -8.93
N GLY A 262 13.42 -2.22 -9.59
CA GLY A 262 12.48 -3.19 -9.02
C GLY A 262 11.02 -2.70 -8.98
N LEU A 263 10.62 -1.87 -9.94
CA LEU A 263 9.35 -1.14 -9.93
C LEU A 263 8.18 -1.88 -10.61
N ARG A 264 8.36 -3.14 -10.99
CA ARG A 264 7.37 -3.91 -11.76
C ARG A 264 5.98 -3.95 -11.13
N GLU A 265 5.87 -4.03 -9.79
CA GLU A 265 4.58 -4.05 -9.09
C GLU A 265 3.81 -2.71 -9.16
N LEU A 266 4.45 -1.60 -9.55
CA LEU A 266 3.77 -0.31 -9.75
C LEU A 266 2.81 -0.34 -10.95
N LYS A 267 3.07 -1.20 -11.94
CA LYS A 267 2.28 -1.29 -13.18
C LYS A 267 0.90 -1.94 -13.01
N VAL A 268 0.68 -2.64 -11.89
CA VAL A 268 -0.53 -3.46 -11.62
C VAL A 268 -1.34 -2.93 -10.43
N LYS A 269 -1.20 -1.63 -10.15
CA LYS A 269 -1.90 -0.91 -9.07
C LYS A 269 -3.26 -0.38 -9.56
N GLU A 270 -3.74 0.72 -8.99
CA GLU A 270 -4.94 1.43 -9.43
C GLU A 270 -4.81 1.93 -10.87
N SER A 271 -3.59 2.36 -11.23
CA SER A 271 -3.12 2.64 -12.59
C SER A 271 -1.73 2.02 -12.81
N ASP A 272 -1.16 2.19 -14.01
CA ASP A 272 0.29 2.04 -14.19
C ASP A 272 0.99 3.26 -13.59
N ARG A 273 1.32 3.17 -12.30
CA ARG A 273 1.89 4.30 -11.54
C ARG A 273 3.26 4.73 -12.04
N LEU A 274 4.03 3.81 -12.63
CA LEU A 274 5.34 4.14 -13.16
C LEU A 274 5.19 5.05 -14.38
N ASN A 275 4.34 4.65 -15.34
CA ASN A 275 4.09 5.45 -16.53
C ASN A 275 3.38 6.77 -16.18
N ALA A 276 2.31 6.72 -15.38
CA ALA A 276 1.55 7.91 -15.01
C ALA A 276 2.42 8.98 -14.31
N MET A 277 3.28 8.60 -13.36
CA MET A 277 4.20 9.56 -12.74
C MET A 277 5.25 10.07 -13.72
N SER A 278 5.78 9.20 -14.58
CA SER A 278 6.82 9.59 -15.54
C SER A 278 6.29 10.62 -16.53
N GLU A 279 5.08 10.40 -17.07
CA GLU A 279 4.39 11.34 -17.96
C GLU A 279 4.11 12.67 -17.25
N ALA A 280 3.58 12.63 -16.02
CA ALA A 280 3.28 13.82 -15.24
C ALA A 280 4.53 14.67 -14.94
N LEU A 281 5.62 14.03 -14.54
CA LEU A 281 6.89 14.70 -14.22
C LEU A 281 7.57 15.25 -15.48
N LEU A 282 7.63 14.46 -16.58
CA LEU A 282 8.16 14.93 -17.87
C LEU A 282 7.40 16.14 -18.38
N LYS A 283 6.06 16.08 -18.35
CA LYS A 283 5.20 17.21 -18.74
C LYS A 283 5.52 18.45 -17.90
N SER A 284 5.72 18.27 -16.60
CA SER A 284 6.06 19.34 -15.65
C SER A 284 7.49 19.89 -15.77
N GLY A 285 8.29 19.39 -16.72
CA GLY A 285 9.64 19.85 -17.01
C GLY A 285 10.77 19.10 -16.30
N VAL A 286 10.45 18.01 -15.60
CA VAL A 286 11.46 17.16 -14.95
C VAL A 286 12.18 16.32 -16.00
N LYS A 287 13.52 16.33 -15.98
CA LYS A 287 14.32 15.43 -16.81
C LYS A 287 14.38 14.06 -16.15
N LEU A 288 13.97 13.01 -16.88
CA LEU A 288 14.01 11.62 -16.41
C LEU A 288 14.15 10.63 -17.58
N GLU A 289 14.61 9.42 -17.26
CA GLU A 289 14.71 8.26 -18.16
C GLU A 289 13.92 7.10 -17.53
N VAL A 290 12.99 6.52 -18.29
CA VAL A 290 12.18 5.37 -17.83
C VAL A 290 12.63 4.12 -18.57
N TYR A 291 12.82 3.04 -17.82
CA TYR A 291 13.09 1.71 -18.34
C TYR A 291 11.97 0.75 -17.93
N GLU A 292 12.06 -0.51 -18.32
CA GLU A 292 10.98 -1.47 -18.09
C GLU A 292 10.54 -1.58 -16.62
N ASP A 293 11.48 -1.63 -15.69
CA ASP A 293 11.22 -1.79 -14.25
C ASP A 293 12.03 -0.82 -13.38
N SER A 294 12.53 0.26 -13.97
CA SER A 294 13.32 1.26 -13.27
C SER A 294 13.11 2.66 -13.83
N ILE A 295 13.42 3.65 -13.03
CA ILE A 295 13.38 5.06 -13.42
C ILE A 295 14.63 5.77 -12.91
N LYS A 296 15.17 6.66 -13.73
CA LYS A 296 16.28 7.54 -13.41
C LYS A 296 15.81 8.98 -13.51
N ILE A 297 15.90 9.71 -12.41
CA ILE A 297 15.40 11.08 -12.28
C ILE A 297 16.59 12.00 -12.07
N PHE A 298 16.72 13.02 -12.93
CA PHE A 298 17.75 14.03 -12.81
C PHE A 298 17.18 15.18 -11.98
N GLY A 299 17.56 15.19 -10.70
CA GLY A 299 17.07 16.17 -9.76
C GLY A 299 17.68 17.55 -9.98
N ASN A 300 16.89 18.57 -9.69
CA ASN A 300 17.29 19.98 -9.73
C ASN A 300 16.53 20.73 -8.64
N ASN A 301 17.16 21.72 -8.01
CA ASN A 301 16.52 22.55 -6.98
C ASN A 301 15.36 23.40 -7.53
N TYR A 302 15.16 23.38 -8.85
CA TYR A 302 14.16 24.14 -9.56
C TYR A 302 13.43 23.24 -10.57
N GLN A 303 12.11 23.30 -10.55
CA GLN A 303 11.23 22.64 -11.52
C GLN A 303 10.17 23.62 -12.01
N LYS A 304 9.89 23.60 -13.32
CA LYS A 304 9.03 24.59 -13.98
C LYS A 304 7.58 24.53 -13.51
N GLY A 305 6.97 23.34 -13.53
CA GLY A 305 5.53 23.19 -13.30
C GLY A 305 4.68 23.90 -14.36
N GLY A 306 3.48 24.36 -14.00
CA GLY A 306 2.62 25.17 -14.87
C GLY A 306 1.77 24.39 -15.89
N GLN A 307 1.64 23.08 -15.72
CA GLN A 307 0.96 22.20 -16.68
C GLN A 307 -0.30 21.56 -16.11
N ASP A 308 -1.19 21.15 -17.00
CA ASP A 308 -2.35 20.31 -16.70
C ASP A 308 -1.93 18.84 -16.65
N ILE A 309 -2.21 18.15 -15.55
CA ILE A 309 -1.74 16.80 -15.27
C ILE A 309 -2.94 15.84 -15.18
N SER A 310 -2.86 14.76 -15.96
CA SER A 310 -3.78 13.64 -15.85
C SER A 310 -3.38 12.76 -14.65
N THR A 311 -4.33 12.49 -13.76
CA THR A 311 -4.07 11.64 -12.58
C THR A 311 -4.41 10.17 -12.83
N HIS A 312 -5.04 9.86 -13.97
CA HIS A 312 -5.51 8.52 -14.32
C HIS A 312 -6.38 7.87 -13.23
N LYS A 313 -7.13 8.70 -12.49
CA LYS A 313 -7.99 8.28 -11.37
C LYS A 313 -7.23 7.62 -10.20
N ASP A 314 -5.93 7.86 -10.08
CA ASP A 314 -5.10 7.37 -8.99
C ASP A 314 -4.82 8.48 -7.97
N HIS A 315 -5.34 8.30 -6.75
CA HIS A 315 -5.20 9.22 -5.63
C HIS A 315 -3.74 9.55 -5.29
N ARG A 316 -2.81 8.62 -5.51
CA ARG A 316 -1.39 8.84 -5.19
C ARG A 316 -0.70 9.72 -6.20
N ILE A 317 -1.06 9.57 -7.49
CA ILE A 317 -0.59 10.46 -8.55
C ILE A 317 -1.12 11.87 -8.28
N ALA A 318 -2.41 12.00 -7.97
CA ALA A 318 -3.04 13.27 -7.64
C ALA A 318 -2.37 13.96 -6.43
N MET A 319 -2.24 13.27 -5.30
CA MET A 319 -1.60 13.83 -4.11
C MET A 319 -0.12 14.17 -4.35
N SER A 320 0.63 13.32 -5.05
CA SER A 320 2.03 13.59 -5.39
C SER A 320 2.19 14.83 -6.25
N MET A 321 1.35 15.00 -7.28
CA MET A 321 1.44 16.15 -8.16
C MET A 321 0.92 17.43 -7.51
N ILE A 322 0.00 17.35 -6.55
CA ILE A 322 -0.31 18.49 -5.67
C ILE A 322 0.93 18.91 -4.89
N ILE A 323 1.64 17.96 -4.26
CA ILE A 323 2.88 18.30 -3.53
C ILE A 323 3.91 18.90 -4.48
N PHE A 324 4.13 18.32 -5.65
CA PHE A 324 5.03 18.88 -6.67
C PHE A 324 4.67 20.33 -7.00
N GLY A 325 3.38 20.62 -7.22
CA GLY A 325 2.86 21.95 -7.53
C GLY A 325 3.06 23.00 -6.44
N LEU A 326 3.15 22.59 -5.17
CA LEU A 326 3.43 23.50 -4.05
C LEU A 326 4.86 24.03 -4.06
N ILE A 327 5.77 23.35 -4.77
CA ILE A 327 7.22 23.58 -4.71
C ILE A 327 7.76 24.07 -6.04
N SER A 328 7.14 23.68 -7.16
CA SER A 328 7.51 24.15 -8.49
C SER A 328 7.27 25.65 -8.65
N GLU A 329 8.00 26.28 -9.58
CA GLU A 329 7.89 27.72 -9.85
C GLU A 329 6.45 28.14 -10.22
N LYS A 330 5.79 27.33 -11.04
CA LYS A 330 4.39 27.52 -11.41
C LYS A 330 3.56 26.37 -10.87
N ALA A 331 2.39 26.68 -10.32
CA ALA A 331 1.44 25.68 -9.87
C ALA A 331 1.07 24.70 -10.99
N VAL A 332 0.82 23.44 -10.65
CA VAL A 332 0.26 22.45 -11.58
C VAL A 332 -1.24 22.31 -11.35
N LYS A 333 -2.01 22.10 -12.42
CA LYS A 333 -3.43 21.77 -12.35
C LYS A 333 -3.59 20.26 -12.52
N ILE A 334 -4.43 19.63 -11.72
CA ILE A 334 -4.78 18.21 -11.86
C ILE A 334 -6.24 18.08 -12.32
N ASP A 335 -6.53 17.00 -13.05
CA ASP A 335 -7.82 16.75 -13.72
C ASP A 335 -8.99 16.39 -12.79
N GLU A 336 -8.76 15.51 -11.82
CA GLU A 336 -9.78 14.99 -10.91
C GLU A 336 -9.22 14.86 -9.47
N ILE A 337 -10.08 15.05 -8.46
CA ILE A 337 -9.69 15.01 -7.05
C ILE A 337 -10.51 14.05 -6.19
N ASP A 338 -11.65 13.57 -6.70
CA ASP A 338 -12.63 12.81 -5.93
C ASP A 338 -12.04 11.52 -5.35
N MET A 339 -11.10 10.90 -6.07
CA MET A 339 -10.41 9.69 -5.63
C MET A 339 -9.54 9.92 -4.38
N ILE A 340 -9.03 11.13 -4.13
CA ILE A 340 -8.25 11.44 -2.92
C ILE A 340 -9.08 11.20 -1.67
N PHE A 341 -10.37 11.56 -1.70
CA PHE A 341 -11.26 11.42 -0.56
C PHE A 341 -11.59 9.96 -0.21
N THR A 342 -11.27 9.01 -1.09
CA THR A 342 -11.41 7.57 -0.77
C THR A 342 -10.29 7.05 0.11
N SER A 343 -9.12 7.70 0.12
CA SER A 343 -7.94 7.28 0.88
C SER A 343 -7.54 8.26 1.98
N PHE A 344 -7.63 9.56 1.73
CA PHE A 344 -7.22 10.63 2.64
C PHE A 344 -8.23 11.79 2.59
N PRO A 345 -9.41 11.63 3.20
CA PRO A 345 -10.49 12.64 3.14
C PRO A 345 -10.07 14.05 3.59
N SER A 346 -9.23 14.13 4.61
CA SER A 346 -8.77 15.40 5.18
C SER A 346 -7.47 15.92 4.55
N PHE A 347 -7.05 15.42 3.38
CA PHE A 347 -5.77 15.77 2.75
C PHE A 347 -5.58 17.27 2.58
N TYR A 348 -6.55 17.95 1.97
CA TYR A 348 -6.50 19.39 1.74
C TYR A 348 -6.50 20.19 3.04
N ASP A 349 -7.31 19.79 4.02
CA ASP A 349 -7.38 20.48 5.31
C ASP A 349 -6.06 20.35 6.07
N CYS A 350 -5.43 19.17 6.01
CA CYS A 350 -4.11 18.94 6.58
C CYS A 350 -3.06 19.83 5.91
N LEU A 351 -3.03 19.91 4.57
CA LEU A 351 -2.10 20.75 3.84
C LEU A 351 -2.32 22.25 4.10
N LYS A 352 -3.57 22.72 4.10
CA LYS A 352 -3.89 24.11 4.42
C LYS A 352 -3.48 24.49 5.85
N LYS A 353 -3.66 23.58 6.82
CA LYS A 353 -3.21 23.79 8.21
C LYS A 353 -1.71 24.00 8.35
N ILE A 354 -0.91 23.46 7.44
CA ILE A 354 0.56 23.66 7.41
C ILE A 354 0.98 24.75 6.42
N GLY A 355 0.04 25.58 5.95
CA GLY A 355 0.33 26.76 5.13
C GLY A 355 0.27 26.54 3.62
N ALA A 356 -0.12 25.35 3.14
CA ALA A 356 -0.22 25.09 1.70
C ALA A 356 -1.35 25.90 1.05
N LYS A 357 -1.04 26.53 -0.08
CA LYS A 357 -2.02 27.26 -0.89
C LYS A 357 -2.51 26.36 -2.02
N ILE A 358 -3.75 25.89 -1.90
CA ILE A 358 -4.38 24.99 -2.88
C ILE A 358 -5.76 25.52 -3.20
N GLU A 359 -6.01 25.76 -4.48
CA GLU A 359 -7.24 26.33 -4.99
C GLU A 359 -7.97 25.34 -5.89
N LYS A 360 -9.30 25.33 -5.80
CA LYS A 360 -10.14 24.57 -6.74
C LYS A 360 -10.40 25.45 -7.95
N VAL A 361 -9.89 25.04 -9.11
CA VAL A 361 -10.10 25.75 -10.36
C VAL A 361 -11.39 25.23 -11.01
N PRO A 362 -12.27 26.10 -11.55
CA PRO A 362 -13.39 25.68 -12.37
C PRO A 362 -12.93 24.81 -13.55
N LYS A 363 -13.81 23.91 -13.99
CA LYS A 363 -13.56 23.11 -15.21
C LYS A 363 -13.57 24.00 -16.44
#